data_AF-A0A949IV01-F1
#
_entry.id   AF-A0A949IV01-F1
#
_cell.length_a   1.000
_cell.length_b   1.000
_cell.length_c   1.000
_cell.angle_alpha   90.00
_cell.angle_beta   90.00
_cell.angle_gamma   90.00
#
_symmetry.space_group_name_H-M   'P 1'
#
loop_
_entity.id
_entity.type
_entity.pdbx_description
1 polymer ?
#
loop_
_entity_poly.entity_id
_entity_poly.type
_entity_poly.pdbx_seq_one_letter_code
_entity_poly.pdbx_strand_id
1 'polypeptide(L)'
;MTVTVHQGDIPANLGFGAAVAIDTETMGLKPGRDRLCLVQLSAGDGDAHIVQLRAGQYAAPNLKKLLTDENVTKIFHFARFDIAALWTYLGV
;
A
#
# COMPACT_ATOMS: atom_id res chain seq x y z
N MET A 1 13.85 1.53 -13.89
CA MET A 1 13.74 1.11 -12.48
C MET A 1 14.14 2.26 -11.59
N THR A 2 13.14 3.08 -11.30
CA THR A 2 13.19 4.16 -10.31
C THR A 2 12.41 3.72 -9.08
N VAL A 3 12.93 4.01 -7.90
CA VAL A 3 12.22 3.82 -6.63
C VAL A 3 11.93 5.20 -6.05
N THR A 4 10.64 5.52 -5.91
CA THR A 4 10.20 6.77 -5.28
C THR A 4 9.62 6.49 -3.91
N VAL A 5 10.16 7.13 -2.87
CA VAL A 5 9.68 6.98 -1.50
C VAL A 5 8.77 8.17 -1.14
N HIS A 6 7.58 7.85 -0.66
CA HIS A 6 6.60 8.80 -0.15
C HIS A 6 6.46 8.65 1.36
N GLN A 7 6.22 9.76 2.07
CA GLN A 7 6.03 9.77 3.51
C GLN A 7 4.54 9.91 3.84
N GLY A 8 3.96 8.87 4.45
CA GLY A 8 2.57 8.86 4.92
C GLY A 8 1.52 8.55 3.85
N ASP A 9 1.65 9.07 2.63
CA ASP A 9 0.67 8.86 1.55
C ASP A 9 1.29 9.04 0.15
N ILE A 10 0.60 8.59 -0.90
CA ILE A 10 0.93 8.88 -2.30
C ILE A 10 0.38 10.26 -2.74
N PRO A 11 0.95 10.89 -3.78
CA PRO A 11 0.39 12.09 -4.39
C PRO A 11 -1.01 11.86 -4.99
N ALA A 12 -1.89 12.85 -4.92
CA ALA A 12 -3.27 12.74 -5.41
C ALA A 12 -3.38 12.53 -6.93
N ASN A 13 -2.35 12.91 -7.68
CA ASN A 13 -2.27 12.80 -9.14
C ASN A 13 -1.50 11.56 -9.62
N LEU A 14 -1.10 10.66 -8.71
CA LEU A 14 -0.44 9.41 -9.08
C LEU A 14 -1.48 8.35 -9.45
N GLY A 15 -1.41 7.82 -10.67
CA GLY A 15 -2.32 6.79 -11.19
C GLY A 15 -1.58 5.53 -11.63
N PHE A 16 -2.26 4.39 -11.52
CA PHE A 16 -1.68 3.06 -11.83
C PHE A 16 -2.40 2.35 -12.99
N GLY A 17 -3.35 3.00 -13.66
CA GLY A 17 -4.13 2.39 -14.74
C GLY A 17 -5.17 1.39 -14.19
N ALA A 18 -5.40 0.29 -14.92
CA ALA A 18 -6.43 -0.70 -14.59
C ALA A 18 -6.02 -1.72 -13.53
N ALA A 19 -4.72 -1.82 -13.22
CA ALA A 19 -4.20 -2.75 -12.23
C ALA A 19 -2.95 -2.19 -11.54
N VAL A 20 -2.76 -2.55 -10.28
CA VAL A 20 -1.61 -2.17 -9.48
C VAL A 20 -1.09 -3.40 -8.73
N ALA A 21 0.21 -3.65 -8.81
CA ALA A 21 0.88 -4.63 -7.97
C ALA A 21 1.12 -4.03 -6.59
N ILE A 22 0.77 -4.76 -5.53
CA ILE A 22 0.85 -4.31 -4.14
C ILE A 22 1.54 -5.36 -3.28
N ASP A 23 2.39 -4.90 -2.38
CA ASP A 23 2.94 -5.68 -1.27
C ASP A 23 3.03 -4.81 0.00
N THR A 24 3.18 -5.44 1.17
CA THR A 24 3.31 -4.72 2.44
C THR A 24 4.48 -5.22 3.29
N GLU A 25 5.18 -4.29 3.93
CA GLU A 25 6.16 -4.63 4.97
C GLU A 25 5.60 -4.34 6.36
N THR A 26 5.75 -5.30 7.25
CA THR A 26 5.33 -5.21 8.66
C THR A 26 6.48 -5.59 9.57
N MET A 27 6.39 -5.24 10.86
CA MET A 27 7.40 -5.69 11.86
C MET A 27 7.37 -7.21 12.12
N GLY A 28 6.41 -7.95 11.55
CA GLY A 28 6.15 -9.36 11.82
C GLY A 28 4.75 -9.78 11.39
N LEU A 29 4.44 -11.07 11.52
CA LEU A 29 3.28 -11.69 10.88
C LEU A 29 1.95 -11.58 11.66
N LYS A 30 1.90 -10.82 12.77
CA LYS A 30 0.67 -10.69 13.59
C LYS A 30 0.08 -9.27 13.48
N PRO A 31 -0.93 -9.04 12.62
CA PRO A 31 -1.67 -7.78 12.59
C PRO A 31 -2.18 -7.37 13.97
N GLY A 32 -2.12 -6.08 14.28
CA GLY A 32 -2.47 -5.50 15.58
C GLY A 32 -1.36 -5.56 16.64
N ARG A 33 -0.39 -6.48 16.51
CA ARG A 33 0.87 -6.44 17.29
C ARG A 33 2.01 -5.85 16.47
N ASP A 34 2.14 -6.33 15.24
CA ASP A 34 3.22 -5.99 14.33
C ASP A 34 2.71 -4.95 13.35
N ARG A 35 3.27 -3.73 13.42
CA ARG A 35 2.74 -2.59 12.69
C ARG A 35 2.99 -2.69 11.19
N LEU A 36 2.08 -2.13 10.40
CA LEU A 36 2.32 -1.81 8.99
C LEU A 36 3.39 -0.71 8.91
N CYS A 37 4.44 -0.99 8.12
CA CYS A 37 5.62 -0.14 7.96
C CYS A 37 5.68 0.46 6.56
N LEU A 38 5.51 -0.35 5.52
CA LEU A 38 5.55 0.07 4.12
C LEU A 38 4.35 -0.50 3.36
N VAL A 39 3.94 0.22 2.32
CA VAL A 39 3.13 -0.31 1.22
C VAL A 39 3.87 -0.02 -0.08
N GLN A 40 4.11 -1.04 -0.89
CA GLN A 40 4.79 -0.93 -2.17
C GLN A 40 3.77 -1.03 -3.30
N LEU A 41 3.92 -0.18 -4.32
CA LEU A 41 3.01 -0.09 -5.47
C LEU A 41 3.80 -0.05 -6.77
N SER A 42 3.32 -0.75 -7.81
CA SER A 42 3.85 -0.64 -9.17
C SER A 42 2.75 -0.76 -10.22
N ALA A 43 2.87 0.02 -11.30
CA ALA A 43 2.01 -0.05 -12.47
C ALA A 43 2.48 -1.10 -13.50
N GLY A 44 3.56 -1.83 -13.21
CA GLY A 44 4.16 -2.80 -14.15
C GLY A 44 5.06 -2.16 -15.22
N ASP A 45 5.37 -0.88 -15.09
CA ASP A 45 6.26 -0.09 -15.96
C ASP A 45 7.75 -0.20 -15.58
N GLY A 46 8.05 -0.98 -14.54
CA GLY A 46 9.41 -1.17 -14.02
C GLY A 46 9.80 -0.16 -12.95
N ASP A 47 8.92 0.75 -12.56
CA ASP A 47 9.11 1.67 -11.44
C ASP A 47 8.27 1.26 -10.21
N ALA A 48 8.71 1.70 -9.04
CA ALA A 48 8.09 1.37 -7.76
C ALA A 48 7.88 2.62 -6.90
N HIS A 49 6.74 2.67 -6.23
CA HIS A 49 6.40 3.66 -5.23
C HIS A 49 6.31 3.00 -3.86
N ILE A 50 7.05 3.54 -2.89
CA ILE A 50 7.07 3.03 -1.51
C ILE A 50 6.42 4.07 -0.61
N VAL A 51 5.31 3.72 0.02
CA VAL A 51 4.67 4.56 1.04
C VAL A 51 5.18 4.15 2.41
N GLN A 52 5.99 5.00 3.03
CA GLN A 52 6.49 4.76 4.39
C GLN A 52 5.50 5.28 5.43
N LEU A 53 5.02 4.37 6.29
CA LEU A 53 4.06 4.63 7.35
C LEU A 53 4.76 4.61 8.71
N ARG A 54 4.58 5.69 9.49
CA ARG A 54 5.12 5.81 10.84
C ARG A 54 4.13 5.28 11.87
N ALA A 55 4.64 4.83 13.02
CA ALA A 55 3.81 4.35 14.11
C ALA A 55 2.76 5.42 14.51
N GLY A 56 1.49 5.03 14.56
CA GLY A 56 0.38 5.93 14.88
C GLY A 56 -0.02 6.91 13.75
N GLN A 57 0.61 6.85 12.58
CA GLN A 57 0.36 7.76 11.47
C GLN A 57 -0.08 6.96 10.23
N TYR A 58 -1.40 6.81 10.08
CA TYR A 58 -2.06 6.02 9.03
C TYR A 58 -3.09 6.82 8.22
N ALA A 59 -2.99 8.14 8.27
CA ALA A 59 -3.79 9.05 7.46
C ALA A 59 -3.22 9.08 6.04
N ALA A 60 -3.65 8.12 5.22
CA ALA A 60 -3.23 7.97 3.82
C ALA A 60 -4.45 8.01 2.86
N PRO A 61 -5.16 9.15 2.74
CA PRO A 61 -6.40 9.24 1.97
C PRO A 61 -6.27 8.82 0.50
N ASN A 62 -5.16 9.14 -0.17
CA ASN A 62 -4.97 8.79 -1.58
C ASN A 62 -4.68 7.30 -1.76
N LEU A 63 -3.84 6.73 -0.89
CA LEU A 63 -3.61 5.29 -0.85
C LEU A 63 -4.91 4.52 -0.56
N LYS A 64 -5.70 4.95 0.43
CA LYS A 64 -6.99 4.34 0.75
C LYS A 64 -7.96 4.41 -0.43
N LYS A 65 -8.00 5.53 -1.14
CA LYS A 65 -8.79 5.68 -2.36
C LYS A 65 -8.37 4.68 -3.42
N LEU A 66 -7.08 4.51 -3.68
CA LEU A 66 -6.57 3.50 -4.63
C LEU A 66 -6.95 2.07 -4.21
N LEU A 67 -6.76 1.74 -2.93
CA LEU A 67 -7.05 0.40 -2.39
C LEU A 67 -8.53 0.03 -2.50
N THR A 68 -9.42 1.01 -2.34
CA THR A 68 -10.88 0.82 -2.40
C THR A 68 -11.49 1.02 -3.79
N ASP A 69 -10.72 1.44 -4.80
CA ASP A 69 -11.23 1.66 -6.15
C ASP A 69 -11.55 0.33 -6.85
N GLU A 70 -12.83 0.04 -7.05
CA GLU A 70 -13.31 -1.17 -7.71
C GLU A 70 -12.90 -1.26 -9.20
N ASN A 71 -12.52 -0.15 -9.83
CA ASN A 71 -12.06 -0.12 -11.22
C ASN A 71 -10.57 -0.47 -11.37
N VAL A 72 -9.84 -0.57 -10.24
CA VAL A 72 -8.42 -0.91 -10.23
C VAL A 72 -8.25 -2.29 -9.60
N THR A 73 -7.67 -3.23 -10.35
CA THR A 73 -7.33 -4.56 -9.83
C THR A 73 -6.09 -4.48 -8.95
N LYS A 74 -6.17 -4.96 -7.71
CA LYS A 74 -5.02 -5.04 -6.80
C LYS A 74 -4.43 -6.44 -6.85
N ILE A 75 -3.16 -6.55 -7.25
CA ILE A 75 -2.46 -7.82 -7.45
C ILE A 75 -1.48 -8.02 -6.30
N PHE A 76 -1.60 -9.14 -5.59
CA PHE A 76 -0.73 -9.51 -4.48
C PHE A 76 -0.19 -10.94 -4.68
N HIS A 77 0.90 -11.27 -4.00
CA HIS A 77 1.31 -12.66 -3.80
C HIS A 77 0.98 -13.06 -2.36
N PHE A 78 -0.01 -13.95 -2.17
CA PHE A 78 -0.55 -14.29 -0.84
C PHE A 78 -1.30 -13.15 -0.14
N ALA A 79 -2.23 -12.51 -0.88
CA ALA A 79 -3.04 -11.35 -0.44
C ALA A 79 -3.69 -11.45 0.95
N ARG A 80 -3.95 -12.65 1.46
CA ARG A 80 -4.62 -12.86 2.76
C ARG A 80 -3.91 -12.11 3.90
N PHE A 81 -2.58 -12.07 3.87
CA PHE A 81 -1.81 -11.36 4.88
C PHE A 81 -1.91 -9.84 4.70
N ASP A 82 -1.62 -9.35 3.50
CA ASP A 82 -1.57 -7.92 3.19
C ASP A 82 -2.93 -7.26 3.42
N ILE A 83 -4.01 -7.89 2.98
CA ILE A 83 -5.37 -7.40 3.21
C ILE A 83 -5.66 -7.30 4.71
N ALA A 84 -5.24 -8.28 5.51
CA ALA A 84 -5.44 -8.21 6.96
C ALA A 84 -4.62 -7.06 7.59
N ALA A 85 -3.39 -6.82 7.13
CA ALA A 85 -2.57 -5.70 7.60
C ALA A 85 -3.16 -4.34 7.20
N LEU A 86 -3.54 -4.17 5.93
CA LEU A 86 -4.18 -2.97 5.40
C LEU A 86 -5.49 -2.68 6.11
N TRP A 87 -6.35 -3.69 6.31
CA TRP A 87 -7.58 -3.54 7.09
C TRP A 87 -7.28 -3.07 8.52
N THR A 88 -6.31 -3.70 9.19
CA THR A 88 -5.99 -3.39 10.59
C THR A 88 -5.49 -1.96 10.78
N TYR A 89 -4.69 -1.43 9.86
CA TYR A 89 -3.99 -0.15 10.05
C TYR A 89 -4.57 0.99 9.21
N LEU A 90 -5.09 0.72 8.01
CA LEU A 90 -5.70 1.70 7.12
C LEU A 90 -7.23 1.66 7.15
N GLY A 91 -7.85 0.58 7.63
CA GLY A 91 -9.31 0.48 7.74
C GLY A 91 -10.04 0.39 6.40
N VAL A 92 -9.36 -0.15 5.38
CA VAL A 92 -9.87 -0.36 4.01
C VAL A 92 -9.58 -1.77 3.55
#